data_AF-A0AAJ0V990-F1
#
_entry.id   AF-A0AAJ0V990-F1
#
_cell.length_a   1.000
_cell.length_b   1.000
_cell.length_c   1.000
_cell.angle_alpha   90.00
_cell.angle_beta   90.00
_cell.angle_gamma   90.00
#
_symmetry.space_group_name_H-M   'P 1'
#
loop_
_entity.id
_entity.type
_entity.pdbx_description
1 polymer ?
#
loop_
_entity_poly.entity_id
_entity_poly.type
_entity_poly.pdbx_seq_one_letter_code
_entity_poly.pdbx_strand_id
1 'polypeptide(L)'
;MTHAKSSSSIPTELLYIGAAGEHYIMSECFRHNMEAFKLPIDKGFDLVVTRAYRHLSRLDDAPKPVDRNAPETPIYVQVKSRQAAPIAPPKQKGERPSWEGYFSIKPADLALICATPNSALACVLFVDTRGELMRSRTAYAWWMSSAYVSKMRDAGHFIAMPNKDTLELWVRYVEPAPDSEFNQNTYVSFFKQCQIKGAAPGKKSSGFLLSAERFDFGKLGME
;
A
#
# COMPACT_ATOMS: atom_id res chain seq x y z
N MET A 1 41.23 9.64 -16.00
CA MET A 1 40.28 10.43 -15.16
C MET A 1 39.09 9.55 -14.85
N THR A 2 39.01 9.06 -13.62
CA THR A 2 37.94 8.20 -13.11
C THR A 2 36.75 9.07 -12.71
N HIS A 3 35.66 9.01 -13.47
CA HIS A 3 34.39 9.59 -13.06
C HIS A 3 33.88 8.83 -11.83
N ALA A 4 33.92 9.48 -10.67
CA ALA A 4 33.22 9.02 -9.48
C ALA A 4 31.73 8.92 -9.79
N LYS A 5 31.16 7.71 -9.66
CA LYS A 5 29.72 7.51 -9.66
C LYS A 5 29.14 8.38 -8.53
N SER A 6 28.40 9.40 -8.89
CA SER A 6 27.53 10.14 -7.98
C SER A 6 26.64 9.11 -7.26
N SER A 7 26.94 8.85 -5.98
CA SER A 7 26.04 8.09 -5.12
C SER A 7 24.83 8.99 -4.89
N SER A 8 23.74 8.73 -5.61
CA SER A 8 22.47 9.40 -5.35
C SER A 8 21.98 8.97 -3.97
N SER A 9 22.32 9.74 -2.93
CA SER A 9 21.81 9.53 -1.59
C SER A 9 20.29 9.71 -1.63
N ILE A 10 19.54 8.72 -1.15
CA ILE A 10 18.10 8.85 -0.98
C ILE A 10 17.85 10.01 0.01
N PRO A 11 17.02 11.01 -0.34
CA PRO A 11 16.69 12.10 0.57
C PRO A 11 16.18 11.57 1.91
N THR A 12 16.69 12.11 3.01
CA THR A 12 16.35 11.67 4.38
C THR A 12 14.84 11.68 4.65
N GLU A 13 14.14 12.66 4.07
CA GLU A 13 12.68 12.78 4.15
C GLU A 13 11.94 11.55 3.61
N LEU A 14 12.45 10.94 2.53
CA LEU A 14 11.87 9.72 1.96
C LEU A 14 12.10 8.50 2.86
N LEU A 15 13.23 8.47 3.58
CA LEU A 15 13.51 7.42 4.56
C LEU A 15 12.53 7.49 5.74
N TYR A 16 12.25 8.70 6.24
CA TYR A 16 11.29 8.89 7.33
C TYR A 16 9.84 8.61 6.91
N ILE A 17 9.46 8.93 5.67
CA ILE A 17 8.15 8.53 5.12
C ILE A 17 8.04 7.01 5.03
N GLY A 18 9.11 6.33 4.59
CA GLY A 18 9.21 4.86 4.61
C GLY A 18 8.95 4.29 6.00
N ALA A 19 9.74 4.73 6.98
CA ALA A 19 9.63 4.28 8.36
C ALA A 19 8.25 4.59 8.96
N ALA A 20 7.69 5.77 8.73
CA ALA A 20 6.35 6.12 9.21
C ALA A 20 5.27 5.20 8.62
N GLY A 21 5.39 4.84 7.33
CA GLY A 21 4.49 3.89 6.69
C GLY A 21 4.55 2.50 7.33
N GLU A 22 5.75 1.96 7.57
CA GLU A 22 5.91 0.66 8.23
C GLU A 22 5.27 0.64 9.63
N HIS A 23 5.54 1.67 10.45
CA HIS A 23 4.96 1.75 11.79
C HIS A 23 3.43 1.93 11.76
N TYR A 24 2.90 2.62 10.75
CA TYR A 24 1.45 2.73 10.56
C TYR A 24 0.84 1.35 10.28
N ILE A 25 1.40 0.57 9.34
CA ILE A 25 0.94 -0.79 9.04
C ILE A 25 1.04 -1.70 10.28
N MET A 26 2.13 -1.61 11.04
CA MET A 26 2.27 -2.34 12.29
C MET A 26 1.15 -1.97 13.27
N SER A 27 0.88 -0.67 13.44
CA SER A 27 -0.21 -0.20 14.31
C SER A 27 -1.58 -0.71 13.86
N GLU A 28 -1.87 -0.74 12.55
CA GLU A 28 -3.11 -1.31 12.03
C GLU A 28 -3.20 -2.81 12.36
N CYS A 29 -2.12 -3.58 12.17
CA CYS A 29 -2.09 -4.99 12.55
C CYS A 29 -2.40 -5.20 14.04
N PHE A 30 -1.76 -4.41 14.92
CA PHE A 30 -1.99 -4.51 16.37
C PHE A 30 -3.43 -4.14 16.77
N ARG A 31 -4.05 -3.14 16.14
CA ARG A 31 -5.48 -2.80 16.36
C ARG A 31 -6.40 -3.98 16.05
N HIS A 32 -5.98 -4.87 15.15
CA HIS A 32 -6.70 -6.07 14.78
C HIS A 32 -6.18 -7.35 15.48
N ASN A 33 -5.48 -7.21 16.62
CA ASN A 33 -4.92 -8.30 17.40
C ASN A 33 -3.94 -9.19 16.62
N MET A 34 -3.19 -8.63 15.67
CA MET A 34 -2.12 -9.36 14.98
C MET A 34 -0.77 -8.76 15.37
N GLU A 35 0.19 -9.60 15.71
CA GLU A 35 1.54 -9.13 16.00
C GLU A 35 2.28 -8.85 14.68
N ALA A 36 2.88 -7.68 14.55
CA ALA A 36 3.71 -7.34 13.39
C ALA A 36 5.14 -7.03 13.85
N PHE A 37 6.13 -7.63 13.19
CA PHE A 37 7.54 -7.51 13.52
C PHE A 37 8.32 -7.00 12.33
N LYS A 38 9.18 -6.01 12.54
CA LYS A 38 10.14 -5.57 11.53
C LYS A 38 11.24 -6.60 11.37
N LEU A 39 11.57 -6.96 10.13
CA LEU A 39 12.65 -7.90 9.86
C LEU A 39 14.02 -7.23 10.12
N PRO A 40 14.94 -7.88 10.85
CA PRO A 40 16.26 -7.31 11.17
C PRO A 40 17.19 -7.23 9.96
N ILE A 41 16.83 -7.89 8.84
CA ILE A 41 17.56 -7.88 7.57
C ILE A 41 16.56 -7.65 6.46
N ASP A 42 16.86 -6.71 5.56
CA ASP A 42 16.10 -6.49 4.33
C ASP A 42 16.28 -7.70 3.38
N LYS A 43 15.29 -8.59 3.38
CA LYS A 43 15.19 -9.71 2.43
C LYS A 43 14.09 -9.48 1.40
N GLY A 44 13.74 -8.22 1.13
CA GLY A 44 12.66 -7.85 0.21
C GLY A 44 11.26 -7.91 0.83
N PHE A 45 11.16 -8.01 2.17
CA PHE A 45 9.95 -7.77 2.95
C PHE A 45 10.32 -6.94 4.18
N ASP A 46 9.44 -6.03 4.59
CA ASP A 46 9.71 -5.12 5.72
C ASP A 46 9.19 -5.73 7.03
N LEU A 47 8.01 -6.38 6.98
CA LEU A 47 7.31 -6.88 8.14
C LEU A 47 6.97 -8.37 8.02
N VAL A 48 6.90 -9.04 9.17
CA VAL A 48 6.27 -10.35 9.35
C VAL A 48 5.10 -10.18 10.31
N VAL A 49 3.91 -10.60 9.85
CA VAL A 49 2.68 -10.53 10.63
C VAL A 49 2.27 -11.93 11.09
N THR A 50 1.98 -12.08 12.38
CA THR A 50 1.56 -13.33 13.01
C THR A 50 0.25 -13.17 13.76
N ARG A 51 -0.29 -14.30 14.24
CA ARG A 51 -1.42 -14.35 15.18
C ARG A 51 -1.06 -15.27 16.35
N ALA A 52 0.11 -15.04 16.94
CA ALA A 52 0.70 -15.88 17.97
C ALA A 52 -0.23 -16.01 19.19
N TYR A 53 -0.96 -14.95 19.55
CA TYR A 53 -1.98 -14.98 20.61
C TYR A 53 -3.02 -16.10 20.45
N ARG A 54 -3.35 -16.53 19.21
CA ARG A 54 -4.30 -17.64 18.98
C ARG A 54 -3.80 -18.97 19.51
N HIS A 55 -2.49 -19.17 19.56
CA HIS A 55 -1.88 -20.35 20.15
C HIS A 55 -1.85 -20.26 21.68
N LEU A 56 -1.80 -19.05 22.25
CA LEU A 56 -1.91 -18.84 23.70
C LEU A 56 -3.34 -19.06 24.22
N SER A 57 -4.36 -18.73 23.42
CA SER A 57 -5.78 -18.98 23.77
C SER A 57 -6.17 -20.47 23.80
N ARG A 58 -5.26 -21.38 23.43
CA ARG A 58 -5.41 -22.84 23.59
C ARG A 58 -4.90 -23.35 24.94
N LEU A 59 -4.35 -22.48 25.79
CA LEU A 59 -4.00 -22.80 27.18
C LEU A 59 -5.24 -22.82 28.10
N ASP A 60 -6.36 -22.26 27.65
CA ASP A 60 -7.67 -22.58 28.21
C ASP A 60 -8.08 -23.94 27.63
N ASP A 61 -8.28 -24.96 28.48
CA ASP A 61 -8.53 -26.39 28.15
C ASP A 61 -9.73 -26.70 27.23
N ALA A 62 -10.36 -25.71 26.61
CA ALA A 62 -11.42 -25.90 25.63
C ALA A 62 -10.83 -25.96 24.20
N PRO A 63 -11.00 -27.08 23.46
CA PRO A 63 -10.67 -27.13 22.04
C PRO A 63 -11.52 -26.12 21.28
N LYS A 64 -10.99 -24.92 21.01
CA LYS A 64 -11.63 -23.97 20.10
C LYS A 64 -11.51 -24.51 18.69
N PRO A 65 -12.61 -24.56 17.91
CA PRO A 65 -12.56 -25.01 16.52
C PRO A 65 -11.53 -24.16 15.75
N VAL A 66 -10.68 -24.83 14.97
CA VAL A 66 -9.76 -24.16 14.06
C VAL A 66 -10.61 -23.41 13.04
N ASP A 67 -10.58 -22.08 13.10
CA ASP A 67 -11.18 -21.22 12.09
C ASP A 67 -10.45 -21.46 10.76
N ARG A 68 -11.04 -22.30 9.91
CA ARG A 68 -10.49 -22.66 8.59
C ARG A 68 -10.49 -21.49 7.61
N ASN A 69 -11.21 -20.41 7.93
CA ASN A 69 -11.25 -19.19 7.12
C ASN A 69 -10.19 -18.18 7.56
N ALA A 70 -9.42 -18.50 8.60
CA ALA A 70 -8.32 -17.66 9.01
C ALA A 70 -7.14 -17.78 8.03
N PRO A 71 -6.49 -16.65 7.70
CA PRO A 71 -5.28 -16.65 6.89
C PRO A 71 -4.19 -17.44 7.61
N GLU A 72 -3.43 -18.21 6.84
CA GLU A 72 -2.25 -18.88 7.34
C GLU A 72 -1.26 -17.81 7.82
N THR A 73 -0.55 -18.07 8.92
CA THR A 73 0.49 -17.15 9.43
C THR A 73 1.81 -17.92 9.55
N PRO A 74 2.97 -17.30 9.27
CA PRO A 74 3.20 -15.85 9.11
C PRO A 74 2.85 -15.30 7.73
N ILE A 75 2.43 -14.03 7.68
CA ILE A 75 2.25 -13.27 6.44
C ILE A 75 3.45 -12.32 6.28
N TYR A 76 4.13 -12.39 5.14
CA TYR A 76 5.24 -11.48 4.82
C TYR A 76 4.73 -10.23 4.11
N VAL A 77 5.06 -9.04 4.61
CA VAL A 77 4.51 -7.79 4.08
C VAL A 77 5.64 -6.86 3.64
N GLN A 78 5.61 -6.46 2.37
CA GLN A 78 6.39 -5.34 1.89
C GLN A 78 5.51 -4.08 2.00
N VAL A 79 6.03 -3.04 2.63
CA VAL A 79 5.36 -1.75 2.79
C VAL A 79 5.96 -0.78 1.79
N LYS A 80 5.10 -0.01 1.10
CA LYS A 80 5.49 1.17 0.34
C LYS A 80 4.65 2.35 0.80
N SER A 81 5.30 3.49 0.99
CA SER A 81 4.62 4.70 1.45
C SER A 81 4.93 5.90 0.56
N ARG A 82 3.99 6.85 0.51
CA ARG A 82 4.14 8.04 -0.31
C ARG A 82 3.36 9.23 0.27
N GLN A 83 3.95 10.43 0.20
CA GLN A 83 3.20 11.67 0.32
C GLN A 83 2.51 11.97 -1.02
N ALA A 84 1.19 12.07 -1.00
CA ALA A 84 0.40 12.40 -2.17
C ALA A 84 0.48 13.90 -2.47
N ALA A 85 0.47 14.25 -3.76
CA ALA A 85 0.34 15.63 -4.20
C ALA A 85 -1.14 15.95 -4.45
N PRO A 86 -1.65 17.11 -3.99
CA PRO A 86 -2.99 17.54 -4.36
C PRO A 86 -3.06 17.75 -5.88
N ILE A 87 -4.11 17.23 -6.51
CA ILE A 87 -4.45 17.62 -7.87
C ILE A 87 -4.96 19.06 -7.81
N ALA A 88 -4.62 19.88 -8.81
CA ALA A 88 -5.06 21.27 -8.90
C ALA A 88 -6.55 21.42 -8.54
N PRO A 89 -6.94 22.52 -7.86
CA PRO A 89 -8.28 22.64 -7.29
C PRO A 89 -9.37 22.46 -8.36
N PRO A 90 -10.53 21.91 -7.96
CA PRO A 90 -11.73 21.80 -8.78
C PRO A 90 -11.91 22.98 -9.74
N LYS A 91 -11.94 22.70 -11.05
CA LYS A 91 -12.26 23.74 -12.06
C LYS A 91 -13.76 23.97 -12.14
N GLN A 92 -14.56 22.99 -11.70
CA GLN A 92 -16.02 23.06 -11.72
C GLN A 92 -16.60 22.99 -10.31
N LYS A 93 -17.72 23.69 -10.12
CA LYS A 93 -18.50 23.67 -8.87
C LYS A 93 -19.04 22.25 -8.68
N GLY A 94 -18.58 21.55 -7.64
CA GLY A 94 -18.98 20.18 -7.31
C GLY A 94 -17.90 19.11 -7.50
N GLU A 95 -16.72 19.43 -8.07
CA GLU A 95 -15.61 18.46 -8.05
C GLU A 95 -15.03 18.35 -6.63
N ARG A 96 -14.75 17.10 -6.23
CA ARG A 96 -14.22 16.78 -4.90
C ARG A 96 -12.69 16.93 -4.89
N PRO A 97 -12.09 17.33 -3.77
CA PRO A 97 -10.64 17.30 -3.61
C PRO A 97 -10.06 15.92 -3.93
N SER A 98 -8.91 15.90 -4.60
CA SER A 98 -8.25 14.67 -5.01
C SER A 98 -6.74 14.80 -4.93
N TRP A 99 -6.09 13.66 -4.72
CA TRP A 99 -4.65 13.55 -4.55
C TRP A 99 -4.12 12.41 -5.40
N GLU A 100 -2.91 12.58 -5.92
CA GLU A 100 -2.21 11.58 -6.71
C GLU A 100 -0.83 11.28 -6.16
N GLY A 101 -0.41 10.04 -6.36
CA GLY A 101 0.92 9.58 -6.03
C GLY A 101 1.27 8.30 -6.75
N TYR A 102 2.53 7.92 -6.68
CA TYR A 102 2.99 6.61 -7.12
C TYR A 102 3.85 5.96 -6.03
N PHE A 103 3.73 4.64 -5.94
CA PHE A 103 4.61 3.81 -5.12
C PHE A 103 5.71 3.25 -6.02
N SER A 104 6.96 3.49 -5.63
CA SER A 104 8.12 2.91 -6.30
C SER A 104 8.44 1.54 -5.73
N ILE A 105 8.62 0.55 -6.60
CA ILE A 105 9.02 -0.82 -6.23
C ILE A 105 10.09 -1.34 -7.19
N LYS A 106 11.12 -2.02 -6.69
CA LYS A 106 12.13 -2.65 -7.56
C LYS A 106 11.50 -3.85 -8.27
N PRO A 107 11.88 -4.16 -9.53
CA PRO A 107 11.41 -5.36 -10.21
C PRO A 107 11.64 -6.66 -9.42
N ALA A 108 12.79 -6.76 -8.72
CA ALA A 108 13.14 -7.90 -7.89
C ALA A 108 12.18 -8.07 -6.69
N ASP A 109 11.85 -6.99 -5.98
CA ASP A 109 10.91 -7.01 -4.85
C ASP A 109 9.50 -7.41 -5.35
N LEU A 110 9.06 -6.87 -6.49
CA LEU A 110 7.77 -7.23 -7.06
C LEU A 110 7.73 -8.72 -7.45
N ALA A 111 8.81 -9.23 -8.06
CA ALA A 111 8.92 -10.64 -8.41
C ALA A 111 8.91 -11.53 -7.17
N LEU A 112 9.61 -11.13 -6.10
CA LEU A 112 9.62 -11.84 -4.82
C LEU A 112 8.22 -11.93 -4.20
N ILE A 113 7.48 -10.82 -4.16
CA ILE A 113 6.09 -10.81 -3.65
C ILE A 113 5.23 -11.78 -4.48
N CYS A 114 5.32 -11.73 -5.81
CA CYS A 114 4.54 -12.63 -6.67
C CYS A 114 4.90 -14.12 -6.49
N ALA A 115 6.17 -14.41 -6.21
CA ALA A 115 6.68 -15.77 -6.05
C ALA A 115 6.48 -16.34 -4.64
N THR A 116 6.23 -15.49 -3.64
CA THR A 116 6.12 -15.90 -2.23
C THR A 116 4.64 -16.06 -1.86
N PRO A 117 4.17 -17.30 -1.61
CA PRO A 117 2.83 -17.52 -1.07
C PRO A 117 2.67 -16.81 0.27
N ASN A 118 1.43 -16.44 0.59
CA ASN A 118 1.10 -15.79 1.86
C ASN A 118 1.94 -14.53 2.15
N SER A 119 2.16 -13.74 1.10
CA SER A 119 2.79 -12.43 1.20
C SER A 119 1.85 -11.34 0.69
N ALA A 120 2.15 -10.09 1.02
CA ALA A 120 1.35 -8.95 0.64
C ALA A 120 2.19 -7.70 0.34
N LEU A 121 1.65 -6.84 -0.52
CA LEU A 121 2.09 -5.46 -0.67
C LEU A 121 1.12 -4.56 0.10
N ALA A 122 1.61 -3.89 1.14
CA ALA A 122 0.88 -2.84 1.85
C ALA A 122 1.31 -1.46 1.33
N CYS A 123 0.34 -0.60 1.10
CA CYS A 123 0.57 0.76 0.59
C CYS A 123 0.04 1.77 1.60
N VAL A 124 0.80 2.82 1.89
CA VAL A 124 0.40 3.92 2.78
C VAL A 124 0.49 5.25 2.04
N LEU A 125 -0.64 5.90 1.83
CA LEU A 125 -0.75 7.21 1.21
C LEU A 125 -0.98 8.27 2.29
N PHE A 126 0.00 9.16 2.47
CA PHE A 126 -0.14 10.32 3.33
C PHE A 126 -0.69 11.50 2.53
N VAL A 127 -1.77 12.11 3.03
CA VAL A 127 -2.34 13.33 2.47
C VAL A 127 -2.28 14.44 3.52
N ASP A 128 -1.99 15.66 3.07
CA ASP A 128 -2.17 16.84 3.90
C ASP A 128 -3.63 17.31 3.77
N THR A 129 -4.42 17.14 4.82
CA THR A 129 -5.78 17.70 4.88
C THR A 129 -5.67 19.17 5.32
N ARG A 130 -6.29 20.06 4.53
CA ARG A 130 -6.36 21.49 4.88
C ARG A 130 -7.54 21.70 5.82
N GLY A 131 -7.34 21.38 7.10
CA GLY A 131 -8.32 21.59 8.15
C GLY A 131 -7.64 21.67 9.51
N GLU A 132 -7.75 22.84 10.13
CA GLU A 132 -7.40 23.18 11.51
C GLU A 132 -5.91 23.38 11.85
N LEU A 133 -5.72 24.12 12.95
CA LEU A 133 -4.50 24.71 13.51
C LEU A 133 -3.32 23.75 13.73
N MET A 134 -3.52 22.46 13.43
CA MET A 134 -2.56 21.38 13.52
C MET A 134 -2.47 20.75 12.13
N ARG A 135 -1.27 20.70 11.53
CA ARG A 135 -1.04 19.93 10.29
C ARG A 135 -1.28 18.44 10.56
N SER A 136 -2.54 18.01 10.54
CA SER A 136 -2.87 16.60 10.63
C SER A 136 -2.56 15.97 9.27
N ARG A 137 -1.70 14.94 9.27
CA ARG A 137 -1.48 14.10 8.10
C ARG A 137 -2.44 12.94 8.22
N THR A 138 -3.37 12.85 7.28
CA THR A 138 -4.22 11.66 7.18
C THR A 138 -3.44 10.60 6.42
N ALA A 139 -3.39 9.39 6.99
CA ALA A 139 -2.79 8.23 6.34
C ALA A 139 -3.90 7.29 5.90
N TYR A 140 -3.90 6.93 4.62
CA TYR A 140 -4.75 5.89 4.08
C TYR A 140 -3.89 4.67 3.77
N ALA A 141 -4.27 3.51 4.29
CA ALA A 141 -3.55 2.28 4.05
C ALA A 141 -4.45 1.19 3.47
N TRP A 142 -3.88 0.40 2.58
CA TRP A 142 -4.51 -0.80 2.05
C TRP A 142 -3.46 -1.87 1.79
N TRP A 143 -3.90 -3.10 1.61
CA TRP A 143 -3.05 -4.23 1.33
C TRP A 143 -3.55 -5.01 0.12
N MET A 144 -2.62 -5.69 -0.56
CA MET A 144 -2.90 -6.58 -1.69
C MET A 144 -2.13 -7.87 -1.47
N SER A 145 -2.81 -9.02 -1.52
CA SER A 145 -2.16 -10.33 -1.48
C SER A 145 -1.20 -10.51 -2.65
N SER A 146 -0.26 -11.45 -2.55
CA SER A 146 0.62 -11.84 -3.66
C SER A 146 -0.14 -12.27 -4.91
N ALA A 147 -1.29 -12.94 -4.76
CA ALA A 147 -2.18 -13.30 -5.85
C ALA A 147 -2.79 -12.06 -6.53
N TYR A 148 -3.26 -11.07 -5.74
CA TYR A 148 -3.78 -9.82 -6.29
C TYR A 148 -2.68 -8.97 -6.94
N VAL A 149 -1.50 -8.89 -6.33
CA VAL A 149 -0.32 -8.22 -6.90
C VAL A 149 0.06 -8.85 -8.24
N SER A 150 0.02 -10.18 -8.36
CA SER A 150 0.27 -10.89 -9.62
C SER A 150 -0.75 -10.51 -10.69
N LYS A 151 -2.05 -10.48 -10.35
CA LYS A 151 -3.11 -10.02 -11.26
C LYS A 151 -2.87 -8.58 -11.74
N MET A 152 -2.49 -7.68 -10.82
CA MET A 152 -2.20 -6.27 -11.12
C MET A 152 -0.97 -6.12 -12.03
N ARG A 153 0.08 -6.91 -11.80
CA ARG A 153 1.26 -7.00 -12.67
C ARG A 153 0.88 -7.44 -14.07
N ASP A 154 0.15 -8.55 -14.19
CA ASP A 154 -0.23 -9.13 -15.48
C ASP A 154 -1.19 -8.21 -16.26
N ALA A 155 -1.99 -7.42 -15.55
CA ALA A 155 -2.86 -6.39 -16.13
C ALA A 155 -2.13 -5.07 -16.48
N GLY A 156 -0.83 -4.96 -16.21
CA GLY A 156 0.00 -3.80 -16.61
C GLY A 156 -0.14 -2.57 -15.72
N HIS A 157 -0.42 -2.75 -14.42
CA HIS A 157 -0.53 -1.63 -13.47
C HIS A 157 0.82 -1.15 -12.91
N PHE A 158 1.87 -1.96 -12.97
CA PHE A 158 3.23 -1.59 -12.56
C PHE A 158 4.00 -1.08 -13.78
N ILE A 159 4.25 0.22 -13.81
CA ILE A 159 4.81 0.92 -14.98
C ILE A 159 6.32 1.04 -14.84
N ALA A 160 7.07 0.53 -15.82
CA ALA A 160 8.52 0.68 -15.84
C ALA A 160 8.92 2.14 -16.11
N MET A 161 9.81 2.67 -15.28
CA MET A 161 10.35 4.01 -15.46
C MET A 161 11.55 4.00 -16.41
N PRO A 162 11.57 4.82 -17.47
CA PRO A 162 12.72 4.93 -18.34
C PRO A 162 13.97 5.31 -17.53
N ASN A 163 15.07 4.57 -17.76
CA ASN A 163 16.38 4.82 -17.15
C ASN A 163 16.42 4.67 -15.61
N LYS A 164 15.45 3.98 -15.00
CA LYS A 164 15.48 3.60 -13.58
C LYS A 164 15.16 2.12 -13.42
N ASP A 165 15.88 1.44 -12.54
CA ASP A 165 15.58 0.05 -12.15
C ASP A 165 14.43 0.01 -11.13
N THR A 166 13.27 0.51 -11.56
CA THR A 166 12.11 0.75 -10.69
C THR A 166 10.82 0.74 -11.49
N LEU A 167 9.78 0.17 -10.88
CA LEU A 167 8.40 0.19 -11.35
C LEU A 167 7.57 1.15 -10.48
N GLU A 168 6.60 1.80 -11.08
CA GLU A 168 5.65 2.70 -10.41
C GLU A 168 4.24 2.13 -10.42
N LEU A 169 3.63 2.06 -9.24
CA LEU A 169 2.22 1.80 -9.05
C LEU A 169 1.51 3.12 -8.75
N TRP A 170 0.78 3.64 -9.73
CA TRP A 170 0.09 4.93 -9.62
C TRP A 170 -1.28 4.79 -8.95
N VAL A 171 -1.58 5.74 -8.07
CA VAL A 171 -2.85 5.81 -7.33
C VAL A 171 -3.44 7.21 -7.32
N ARG A 172 -4.77 7.29 -7.28
CA ARG A 172 -5.52 8.51 -6.98
C ARG A 172 -6.48 8.25 -5.83
N TYR A 173 -6.46 9.16 -4.87
CA TYR A 173 -7.45 9.28 -3.81
C TYR A 173 -8.39 10.46 -4.12
N VAL A 174 -9.68 10.27 -3.92
CA VAL A 174 -10.70 11.32 -4.06
C VAL A 174 -11.49 11.36 -2.76
N GLU A 175 -11.64 12.54 -2.17
CA GLU A 175 -12.40 12.69 -0.92
C GLU A 175 -13.85 12.20 -1.10
N PRO A 176 -14.44 11.45 -0.14
CA PRO A 176 -15.84 11.00 -0.23
C PRO A 176 -16.82 12.16 -0.47
N ALA A 177 -17.96 11.85 -1.09
CA ALA A 177 -19.06 12.80 -1.14
C ALA A 177 -19.61 13.04 0.29
N PRO A 178 -20.10 14.25 0.63
CA PRO A 178 -20.60 14.55 1.98
C PRO A 178 -21.74 13.63 2.47
N ASP A 179 -22.48 13.05 1.54
CA ASP A 179 -23.62 12.14 1.71
C ASP A 179 -23.26 10.66 1.49
N SER A 180 -21.98 10.35 1.32
CA SER A 180 -21.50 8.97 1.16
C SER A 180 -21.65 8.18 2.46
N GLU A 181 -22.43 7.09 2.43
CA GLU A 181 -22.46 6.09 3.52
C GLU A 181 -21.12 5.36 3.71
N PHE A 182 -20.19 5.47 2.76
CA PHE A 182 -18.87 4.85 2.85
C PHE A 182 -17.92 5.65 3.73
N ASN A 183 -17.40 4.99 4.77
CA ASN A 183 -16.25 5.45 5.54
C ASN A 183 -15.01 5.49 4.64
N GLN A 184 -14.40 6.68 4.50
CA GLN A 184 -13.05 7.13 4.04
C GLN A 184 -12.17 6.26 3.10
N ASN A 185 -12.28 4.94 3.10
CA ASN A 185 -11.32 4.01 2.54
C ASN A 185 -11.68 3.50 1.13
N THR A 186 -12.88 3.73 0.57
CA THR A 186 -13.28 3.12 -0.73
C THR A 186 -12.92 3.93 -1.98
N TYR A 187 -12.11 4.99 -1.88
CA TYR A 187 -11.86 5.93 -2.99
C TYR A 187 -10.44 5.91 -3.56
N VAL A 188 -9.65 4.89 -3.23
CA VAL A 188 -8.34 4.68 -3.87
C VAL A 188 -8.57 3.92 -5.19
N SER A 189 -8.18 4.55 -6.28
CA SER A 189 -8.20 3.96 -7.62
C SER A 189 -6.78 3.76 -8.13
N PHE A 190 -6.52 2.60 -8.73
CA PHE A 190 -5.26 2.36 -9.45
C PHE A 190 -5.36 2.82 -10.89
N PHE A 191 -4.28 3.38 -11.41
CA PHE A 191 -4.20 3.69 -12.82
C PHE A 191 -3.75 2.47 -13.62
N LYS A 192 -4.44 2.18 -14.74
CA LYS A 192 -3.99 1.25 -15.78
C LYS A 192 -3.30 2.04 -16.89
N GLN A 193 -2.21 1.52 -17.45
CA GLN A 193 -1.68 2.07 -18.70
C GLN A 193 -2.43 1.47 -19.90
N CYS A 194 -3.25 2.28 -20.57
CA CYS A 194 -3.72 1.94 -21.91
C CYS A 194 -2.51 2.05 -22.86
N GLN A 195 -2.11 0.96 -23.52
CA GLN A 195 -0.93 0.85 -24.41
C GLN A 195 -1.03 1.65 -25.73
N ILE A 196 -1.67 2.82 -25.70
CA ILE A 196 -1.74 3.73 -26.84
C ILE A 196 -0.47 4.58 -26.84
N LYS A 197 0.28 4.54 -27.94
CA LYS A 197 1.51 5.34 -28.18
C LYS A 197 1.24 6.84 -27.88
N GLY A 198 2.15 7.51 -27.18
CA GLY A 198 2.05 8.95 -26.86
C GLY A 198 1.23 9.32 -25.62
N ALA A 199 0.97 8.39 -24.69
CA ALA A 199 0.35 8.71 -23.40
C ALA A 199 1.32 9.45 -22.46
N ALA A 200 0.90 10.59 -21.90
CA ALA A 200 1.54 11.08 -20.68
C ALA A 200 1.12 10.18 -19.48
N PRO A 201 1.98 9.97 -18.47
CA PRO A 201 1.57 9.35 -17.20
C PRO A 201 0.31 10.04 -16.65
N GLY A 202 -0.67 9.26 -16.20
CA GLY A 202 -1.95 9.77 -15.66
C GLY A 202 -3.02 10.20 -16.69
N LYS A 203 -2.71 10.36 -17.98
CA LYS A 203 -3.69 10.81 -19.00
C LYS A 203 -4.65 9.73 -19.54
N LYS A 204 -4.51 8.47 -19.15
CA LYS A 204 -5.22 7.33 -19.77
C LYS A 204 -5.86 6.39 -18.74
N SER A 205 -6.65 6.94 -17.82
CA SER A 205 -7.19 6.23 -16.66
C SER A 205 -8.54 5.53 -16.91
N SER A 206 -8.58 4.20 -16.72
CA SER A 206 -9.77 3.48 -16.26
C SER A 206 -9.42 2.90 -14.89
N GLY A 207 -9.75 3.62 -13.81
CA GLY A 207 -9.46 3.17 -12.46
C GLY A 207 -10.54 2.21 -11.96
N PHE A 208 -10.14 1.13 -11.27
CA PHE A 208 -11.05 0.29 -10.50
C PHE A 208 -10.91 0.65 -9.02
N LEU A 209 -12.02 0.70 -8.30
CA LEU A 209 -12.03 0.89 -6.85
C LEU A 209 -11.55 -0.39 -6.17
N LEU A 210 -10.69 -0.25 -5.17
CA LEU A 210 -10.35 -1.35 -4.28
C LEU A 210 -11.58 -1.77 -3.46
N SER A 211 -11.72 -3.07 -3.21
CA SER A 211 -12.77 -3.58 -2.34
C SER A 211 -12.49 -3.18 -0.89
N ALA A 212 -13.55 -2.98 -0.09
CA ALA A 212 -13.44 -2.48 1.28
C ALA A 212 -12.58 -3.38 2.19
N GLU A 213 -12.55 -4.68 1.92
CA GLU A 213 -11.76 -5.67 2.67
C GLU A 213 -10.26 -5.41 2.59
N ARG A 214 -9.78 -4.76 1.52
CA ARG A 214 -8.36 -4.44 1.33
C ARG A 214 -7.89 -3.29 2.23
N PHE A 215 -8.81 -2.60 2.89
CA PHE A 215 -8.52 -1.56 3.89
C PHE A 215 -8.68 -2.05 5.32
N ASP A 216 -9.24 -3.26 5.51
CA ASP A 216 -9.35 -3.92 6.79
C ASP A 216 -8.12 -4.82 7.00
N PHE A 217 -7.19 -4.37 7.84
CA PHE A 217 -6.01 -5.16 8.15
C PHE A 217 -6.33 -6.40 9.00
N GLY A 218 -7.48 -6.47 9.66
CA GLY A 218 -7.96 -7.71 10.29
C GLY A 218 -8.21 -8.84 9.28
N LYS A 219 -8.39 -8.49 8.01
CA LYS A 219 -8.54 -9.41 6.88
C LYS A 219 -7.23 -9.71 6.15
N LEU A 220 -6.10 -9.16 6.58
CA LEU A 220 -4.80 -9.37 5.94
C LEU A 220 -4.53 -10.87 5.74
N GLY A 221 -4.27 -11.26 4.49
CA GLY A 221 -4.01 -12.64 4.08
C GLY A 221 -5.25 -13.47 3.72
N MET A 222 -6.48 -12.94 3.91
CA MET A 222 -7.70 -13.62 3.48
C MET A 222 -7.96 -13.34 1.99
N GLU A 223 -8.15 -14.39 1.19
CA GLU A 223 -8.51 -14.32 -0.24
C GLU A 223 -9.94 -14.80 -0.47
#